data_AF-A0A6B3DNH1-F1
#
_entry.id   AF-A0A6B3DNH1-F1
#
_cell.length_a   1.000
_cell.length_b   1.000
_cell.length_c   1.000
_cell.angle_alpha   90.00
_cell.angle_beta   90.00
_cell.angle_gamma   90.00
#
_symmetry.space_group_name_H-M   'P 1'
#
loop_
_entity.id
_entity.type
_entity.pdbx_description
1 polymer ?
#
loop_
_entity_poly.entity_id
_entity_poly.type
_entity_poly.pdbx_seq_one_letter_code
_entity_poly.pdbx_strand_id
1 'polypeptide(L)' 'MLSVGSRGPDVVDLQQRLQGIGLYTGAADGYFDVSLQTALRRYQTARNIPQEDGAYGPLTRVVLTAETG' A
#
# COMPACT_ATOMS: atom_id res chain seq x y z
N MET A 1 -0.22 5.11 10.51
CA MET A 1 -0.61 5.43 9.12
C MET A 1 0.68 5.66 8.34
N LEU A 2 0.81 5.09 7.14
CA LEU A 2 1.94 5.38 6.25
C LEU A 2 1.47 6.26 5.10
N SER A 3 2.36 7.13 4.63
CA SER A 3 2.14 8.04 3.50
C SER A 3 3.47 8.36 2.84
N VAL A 4 3.45 9.10 1.73
CA VAL A 4 4.66 9.54 1.02
C VAL A 4 5.68 10.13 2.00
N GLY A 5 6.92 9.64 1.93
CA GLY A 5 8.00 10.00 2.85
C GLY A 5 8.20 9.04 4.03
N SER A 6 7.21 8.19 4.34
CA SER A 6 7.34 7.15 5.36
C SER A 6 8.44 6.15 5.00
N ARG A 7 9.10 5.61 6.01
CA ARG A 7 10.18 4.63 5.84
C ARG A 7 10.11 3.49 6.85
N GLY A 8 10.62 2.32 6.47
CA GLY A 8 10.86 1.20 7.38
C GLY A 8 10.13 -0.09 7.03
N PRO A 9 10.16 -1.09 7.92
CA PRO A 9 9.69 -2.44 7.63
C PRO A 9 8.20 -2.50 7.28
N ASP A 10 7.37 -1.65 7.88
CA ASP A 10 5.95 -1.52 7.54
C ASP A 10 5.71 -1.09 6.09
N VAL A 11 6.62 -0.28 5.52
CA VAL A 11 6.55 0.11 4.11
C VAL A 11 6.99 -1.06 3.23
N VAL A 12 7.99 -1.83 3.65
CA VAL A 12 8.44 -3.05 2.94
C VAL A 12 7.30 -4.06 2.84
N ASP A 13 6.60 -4.33 3.95
CA ASP A 13 5.44 -5.24 3.97
C ASP A 13 4.34 -4.74 3.02
N LEU A 14 4.00 -3.45 3.06
CA LEU A 14 3.05 -2.86 2.11
C LEU A 14 3.49 -3.04 0.64
N GLN A 15 4.75 -2.75 0.32
CA GLN A 15 5.30 -2.91 -1.03
C GLN A 15 5.21 -4.36 -1.50
N GLN A 16 5.60 -5.32 -0.66
CA GLN A 16 5.55 -6.75 -0.96
C GLN A 16 4.13 -7.25 -1.19
N ARG A 17 3.16 -6.81 -0.37
CA ARG A 17 1.76 -7.20 -0.55
C ARG A 17 1.18 -6.66 -1.85
N LEU A 18 1.43 -5.40 -2.17
CA LEU A 18 0.99 -4.82 -3.44
C LEU A 18 1.70 -5.43 -4.65
N GLN A 19 2.95 -5.87 -4.52
CA GLN A 19 3.65 -6.67 -5.53
C GLN A 19 2.98 -8.05 -5.71
N GLY A 20 2.64 -8.73 -4.62
CA GLY A 20 2.02 -10.06 -4.64
C GLY A 20 0.70 -10.11 -5.40
N ILE A 21 -0.03 -8.99 -5.43
CA ILE A 21 -1.28 -8.84 -6.19
C ILE A 21 -1.12 -8.07 -7.51
N GLY A 22 0.12 -7.80 -7.93
CA GLY A 22 0.44 -7.20 -9.22
C GLY A 22 0.11 -5.71 -9.37
N LEU A 23 -0.07 -4.98 -8.25
CA LEU A 23 -0.40 -3.55 -8.25
C LEU A 23 0.83 -2.64 -8.07
N TYR A 24 1.95 -3.19 -7.59
CA TYR A 24 3.21 -2.46 -7.44
C TYR A 24 4.36 -3.26 -8.06
N THR A 25 5.24 -2.59 -8.81
CA THR A 25 6.38 -3.22 -9.50
C THR A 25 7.73 -2.60 -9.13
N GLY A 26 7.73 -1.58 -8.24
CA GLY A 26 8.95 -0.98 -7.70
C GLY A 26 9.65 -1.90 -6.69
N ALA A 27 10.82 -1.51 -6.22
CA ALA A 27 11.57 -2.27 -5.20
C ALA A 27 10.87 -2.22 -3.83
N ALA A 28 10.97 -3.29 -3.06
CA ALA A 28 10.54 -3.32 -1.66
C ALA A 28 11.65 -2.75 -0.73
N ASP A 29 12.04 -1.51 -0.98
CA ASP A 29 13.17 -0.82 -0.32
C ASP A 29 12.78 -0.13 1.00
N GLY A 30 11.50 -0.18 1.36
CA GLY A 30 10.96 0.44 2.55
C GLY A 30 10.82 1.95 2.44
N TYR A 31 10.83 2.54 1.24
CA TYR A 31 10.53 3.95 1.02
C TYR A 31 9.16 4.14 0.39
N PHE A 32 8.29 4.89 1.07
CA PHE A 32 6.96 5.18 0.56
C PHE A 32 7.07 6.34 -0.43
N ASP A 33 7.21 6.04 -1.70
CA ASP A 33 7.28 7.02 -2.79
C ASP A 33 5.91 7.30 -3.42
N VAL A 34 5.89 8.19 -4.42
CA VAL A 34 4.67 8.55 -5.16
C VAL A 34 4.14 7.37 -6.00
N SER A 35 5.03 6.48 -6.46
CA SER A 35 4.66 5.29 -7.20
C SER A 35 3.87 4.32 -6.32
N LEU A 36 4.32 4.09 -5.08
CA LEU A 36 3.63 3.28 -4.08
C LEU A 36 2.29 3.90 -3.69
N GLN A 37 2.23 5.23 -3.51
CA GLN A 37 0.96 5.93 -3.27
C GLN A 37 -0.04 5.68 -4.40
N THR A 38 0.42 5.74 -5.64
CA THR A 38 -0.44 5.53 -6.82
C THR A 38 -0.96 4.10 -6.88
N ALA A 39 -0.10 3.11 -6.60
CA ALA A 39 -0.52 1.71 -6.49
C ALA A 39 -1.56 1.51 -5.38
N LEU A 40 -1.33 2.14 -4.21
CA LEU A 40 -2.24 2.05 -3.08
C LEU A 40 -3.60 2.69 -3.36
N ARG A 41 -3.64 3.84 -4.05
CA ARG A 41 -4.90 4.47 -4.49
C ARG A 41 -5.69 3.56 -5.42
N ARG A 42 -5.03 2.90 -6.37
CA ARG A 42 -5.68 1.95 -7.28
C ARG A 42 -6.30 0.78 -6.51
N TYR A 43 -5.54 0.22 -5.58
CA TYR A 43 -6.02 -0.83 -4.68
C TYR A 43 -7.27 -0.38 -3.91
N GLN A 44 -7.20 0.79 -3.26
CA GLN A 44 -8.28 1.35 -2.46
C GLN A 44 -9.54 1.61 -3.28
N THR A 45 -9.42 2.20 -4.47
CA THR A 45 -10.56 2.40 -5.38
C THR A 45 -11.21 1.07 -5.77
N ALA A 46 -10.40 0.05 -6.09
CA ALA A 46 -10.92 -1.28 -6.45
C ALA A 46 -11.66 -1.97 -5.28
N ARG A 47 -11.34 -1.61 -4.03
CA ARG A 47 -11.95 -2.19 -2.82
C ARG A 47 -12.93 -1.27 -2.10
N ASN A 48 -13.37 -0.19 -2.74
CA ASN A 48 -14.30 0.80 -2.18
C ASN A 48 -13.79 1.43 -0.86
N ILE A 49 -12.49 1.76 -0.79
CA ILE A 49 -11.85 2.47 0.33
C ILE A 49 -11.28 3.85 -0.12
N PRO A 50 -12.00 4.67 -0.92
CA PRO A 50 -11.45 5.92 -1.44
C PRO A 50 -11.11 6.94 -0.33
N GLN A 51 -11.68 6.80 0.87
CA GLN A 51 -11.51 7.73 1.99
C GLN A 51 -10.10 7.74 2.59
N GLU A 52 -9.28 6.70 2.39
CA GLU A 52 -7.88 6.70 2.85
C GLU A 52 -6.91 7.25 1.81
N ASP A 53 -7.38 7.59 0.59
CA ASP A 53 -6.70 8.33 -0.50
C ASP A 53 -5.16 8.20 -0.58
N GLY A 54 -4.67 6.97 -0.74
CA GLY A 54 -3.24 6.69 -0.91
C GLY A 54 -2.42 6.74 0.38
N ALA A 55 -3.06 6.93 1.54
CA ALA A 55 -2.47 6.66 2.83
C ALA A 55 -2.77 5.21 3.24
N TYR A 56 -1.79 4.53 3.82
CA TYR A 56 -1.97 3.19 4.37
C TYR A 56 -2.48 3.30 5.82
N GLY A 57 -3.81 3.46 5.92
CA GLY A 57 -4.55 3.54 7.17
C GLY A 57 -5.07 2.19 7.67
N PRO A 58 -5.81 2.18 8.80
CA PRO A 58 -6.32 0.95 9.42
C PRO A 58 -7.25 0.15 8.50
N LEU A 59 -8.12 0.79 7.73
CA LEU A 59 -9.07 0.08 6.86
C LEU A 59 -8.32 -0.62 5.72
N THR A 60 -7.43 0.10 5.05
CA THR A 60 -6.62 -0.49 3.97
C THR A 60 -5.74 -1.61 4.51
N ARG A 61 -5.17 -1.47 5.71
CA ARG A 61 -4.35 -2.51 6.35
C ARG A 61 -5.15 -3.78 6.59
N VAL A 62 -6.35 -3.69 7.18
CA VAL A 62 -7.20 -4.86 7.45
C VAL A 62 -7.54 -5.61 6.16
N VAL A 63 -8.00 -4.90 5.12
CA VAL A 63 -8.42 -5.54 3.87
C VAL A 63 -7.21 -6.12 3.12
N LEU A 64 -6.11 -5.36 3.00
CA LEU A 64 -4.94 -5.81 2.24
C LEU A 64 -4.30 -7.03 2.91
N THR A 65 -4.16 -7.03 4.23
CA THR A 65 -3.56 -8.17 4.95
C THR A 65 -4.42 -9.43 4.87
N ALA A 66 -5.76 -9.30 4.89
CA ALA A 66 -6.66 -10.43 4.70
C ALA A 66 -6.57 -11.05 3.29
N GLU A 67 -6.30 -10.24 2.26
CA GLU A 67 -6.19 -10.71 0.86
C GLU A 67 -4.80 -11.26 0.50
N THR A 68 -3.78 -10.92 1.28
CA THR A 68 -2.36 -11.23 0.99
C THR A 68 -1.67 -11.98 2.14
N GLY A 69 -2.46 -12.59 3.01
CA GLY A 69 -2.01 -13.43 4.13
C GLY A 69 -1.84 -14.89 3.75
#